data_AF-A0A914PI44-F1
#
_entry.id   AF-A0A914PI44-F1
#
_cell.length_a   1.000
_cell.length_b   1.000
_cell.length_c   1.000
_cell.angle_alpha   90.00
_cell.angle_beta   90.00
_cell.angle_gamma   90.00
#
_symmetry.space_group_name_H-M   'P 1'
#
loop_
_entity.id
_entity.type
_entity.pdbx_description
1 polymer ?
#
loop_
_entity_poly.entity_id
_entity_poly.type
_entity_poly.pdbx_seq_one_letter_code
_entity_poly.pdbx_strand_id
1 'polypeptide(L)'
;MEHGYLGNMNKLVTEACAIIRYDPKLKNGYNAVGFSQAGLFFRAVAQRCPVPPIKNLISIGGPQQGIFGFPYCPGSTTLCNWVRYALDMGAYLTYVQNRIVQAQYWHDPYQADDYKDKNIFLADLNNEKTQNDEYKKNLQKLENLVLVKFARDQMVVPRESEWFGFYPDENTTVVLDMKQTKLYKEDRIGLKGLKEAGKLKFIAIDGDHLRISNEDFIGKIVKPYLA
;
A
#
# COMPACT_ATOMS: atom_id res chain seq x y z
N MET A 1 12.36 15.81 -6.29
CA MET A 1 12.85 14.74 -5.38
C MET A 1 12.24 14.82 -3.98
N GLU A 2 11.54 15.90 -3.59
CA GLU A 2 11.04 16.09 -2.21
C GLU A 2 9.74 15.33 -1.87
N HIS A 3 8.87 15.06 -2.86
CA HIS A 3 7.53 14.49 -2.63
C HIS A 3 7.49 13.00 -2.21
N GLY A 4 8.61 12.28 -2.26
CA GLY A 4 8.67 10.88 -1.84
C GLY A 4 8.60 10.70 -0.31
N TYR A 5 9.05 11.72 0.43
CA TYR A 5 9.18 11.69 1.90
C TYR A 5 8.36 12.79 2.57
N LEU A 6 8.29 13.96 1.93
CA LEU A 6 7.56 15.11 2.43
C LEU A 6 6.33 15.37 1.57
N GLY A 7 5.16 15.39 2.19
CA GLY A 7 3.90 15.66 1.51
C GLY A 7 2.71 15.11 2.25
N ASN A 8 1.53 15.43 1.71
CA ASN A 8 0.26 14.87 2.13
C ASN A 8 -0.23 13.92 1.03
N MET A 9 -0.31 12.63 1.33
CA MET A 9 -0.68 11.58 0.38
C MET A 9 -2.09 11.78 -0.17
N ASN A 10 -3.03 12.34 0.61
CA ASN A 10 -4.37 12.66 0.09
C ASN A 10 -4.30 13.72 -1.01
N LYS A 11 -3.45 14.74 -0.86
CA LYS A 11 -3.21 15.74 -1.91
C LYS A 11 -2.51 15.13 -3.13
N LEU A 12 -1.46 14.35 -2.91
CA LEU A 12 -0.73 13.68 -4.00
C LEU A 12 -1.63 12.73 -4.80
N VAL A 13 -2.52 11.98 -4.14
CA VAL A 13 -3.52 11.14 -4.81
C VAL A 13 -4.52 12.00 -5.58
N THR A 14 -4.99 13.12 -5.02
CA THR A 14 -5.91 14.03 -5.70
C THR A 14 -5.28 14.63 -6.97
N GLU A 15 -4.02 15.05 -6.90
CA GLU A 15 -3.24 15.54 -8.04
C GLU A 15 -3.05 14.46 -9.11
N ALA A 16 -2.68 13.24 -8.70
CA ALA A 16 -2.56 12.11 -9.62
C ALA A 16 -3.90 11.77 -10.30
N CYS A 17 -5.00 11.74 -9.56
CA CYS A 17 -6.33 11.54 -10.12
C CYS A 17 -6.68 12.59 -11.18
N ALA A 18 -6.32 13.86 -10.96
CA ALA A 18 -6.55 14.93 -11.92
C ALA A 18 -5.73 14.73 -13.20
N ILE A 19 -4.42 14.44 -13.07
CA ILE A 19 -3.54 14.16 -14.21
C ILE A 19 -4.09 12.99 -15.04
N ILE A 20 -4.46 11.89 -14.37
CA ILE A 20 -4.97 10.68 -15.02
C ILE A 20 -6.31 10.95 -15.72
N ARG A 21 -7.21 11.72 -15.08
CA ARG A 21 -8.53 12.04 -15.63
C ARG A 21 -8.47 12.85 -16.92
N TYR A 22 -7.49 13.75 -17.04
CA TYR A 22 -7.36 14.64 -18.18
C TYR A 22 -6.40 14.15 -19.27
N ASP A 23 -5.75 12.99 -19.09
CA ASP A 23 -4.94 12.39 -20.15
C ASP A 23 -5.82 11.61 -21.15
N PRO A 24 -5.93 12.07 -22.42
CA PRO A 24 -6.77 11.41 -23.42
C PRO A 24 -6.27 10.00 -23.78
N LYS A 25 -5.00 9.65 -23.49
CA LYS A 25 -4.45 8.32 -23.73
C LYS A 25 -4.94 7.29 -22.71
N LEU A 26 -5.37 7.73 -21.53
CA LEU A 26 -5.81 6.86 -20.43
C LEU A 26 -7.33 6.66 -20.41
N LYS A 27 -8.09 7.40 -21.23
CA LYS A 27 -9.58 7.42 -21.20
C LYS A 27 -10.26 6.05 -21.32
N ASN A 28 -9.62 5.10 -22.02
CA ASN A 28 -10.15 3.75 -22.26
C ASN A 28 -9.67 2.71 -21.22
N GLY A 29 -9.16 3.21 -20.09
CA GLY A 29 -8.56 2.41 -19.03
C GLY A 29 -7.07 2.14 -19.25
N TYR A 30 -6.38 1.86 -18.15
CA TYR A 30 -4.92 1.74 -18.11
C TYR A 30 -4.46 0.72 -17.08
N ASN A 31 -3.23 0.24 -17.22
CA ASN A 31 -2.57 -0.56 -16.20
C ASN A 31 -1.73 0.35 -15.31
N ALA A 32 -1.65 0.03 -14.01
CA ALA A 32 -0.88 0.79 -13.04
C ALA A 32 0.18 -0.13 -12.41
N VAL A 33 1.43 0.34 -12.37
CA VAL A 33 2.55 -0.34 -11.71
C VAL A 33 3.09 0.57 -10.62
N GLY A 34 2.97 0.15 -9.37
CA GLY A 34 3.48 0.88 -8.22
C GLY A 34 4.63 0.12 -7.55
N PHE A 35 5.78 0.78 -7.40
CA PHE A 35 6.94 0.26 -6.70
C PHE A 35 6.97 0.78 -5.26
N SER A 36 7.18 -0.10 -4.28
CA SER A 36 7.19 0.23 -2.85
C SER A 36 5.92 1.01 -2.46
N GLN A 37 6.04 2.14 -1.75
CA GLN A 37 4.90 2.98 -1.35
C GLN A 37 3.95 3.34 -2.52
N ALA A 38 4.43 3.43 -3.76
CA ALA A 38 3.57 3.75 -4.90
C ALA A 38 2.51 2.67 -5.17
N GLY A 39 2.74 1.41 -4.76
CA GLY A 39 1.73 0.34 -4.80
C GLY A 39 0.51 0.65 -3.92
N LEU A 40 0.74 1.28 -2.76
CA LEU A 40 -0.31 1.77 -1.87
C LEU A 40 -0.99 3.02 -2.45
N PHE A 41 -0.23 3.93 -3.07
CA PHE A 41 -0.78 5.14 -3.70
C PHE A 41 -1.72 4.79 -4.86
N PHE A 42 -1.33 3.87 -5.75
CA PHE A 42 -2.21 3.45 -6.85
C PHE A 42 -3.42 2.67 -6.38
N ARG A 43 -3.35 1.96 -5.24
CA ARG A 43 -4.55 1.41 -4.59
C ARG A 43 -5.49 2.54 -4.13
N ALA A 44 -4.97 3.63 -3.59
CA ALA A 44 -5.78 4.79 -3.25
C ALA A 44 -6.41 5.45 -4.49
N VAL A 45 -5.69 5.55 -5.60
CA VAL A 45 -6.25 5.98 -6.90
C VAL A 45 -7.39 5.06 -7.32
N ALA A 46 -7.19 3.73 -7.28
CA ALA A 46 -8.21 2.75 -7.63
C ALA A 46 -9.49 2.89 -6.79
N GLN A 47 -9.35 3.12 -5.48
CA GLN A 47 -10.47 3.26 -4.56
C GLN A 47 -11.19 4.62 -4.69
N ARG A 48 -10.44 5.72 -4.85
CA ARG A 48 -10.96 7.10 -4.76
C ARG A 48 -11.35 7.73 -6.09
N CYS A 49 -10.69 7.38 -7.19
CA CYS A 49 -10.95 7.96 -8.51
C CYS A 49 -11.04 6.88 -9.59
N PRO A 50 -12.16 6.16 -9.68
CA PRO A 50 -12.32 4.98 -10.55
C PRO A 50 -12.44 5.30 -12.05
N VAL A 51 -12.26 6.56 -12.47
CA VAL A 51 -12.45 7.01 -13.86
C VAL A 51 -11.29 7.90 -14.29
N PRO A 52 -10.56 7.54 -15.37
CA PRO A 52 -10.64 6.29 -16.14
C PRO A 52 -10.28 5.03 -15.30
N PRO A 53 -10.75 3.83 -15.69
CA PRO A 53 -10.58 2.64 -14.86
C PRO A 53 -9.14 2.08 -14.93
N ILE A 54 -8.58 1.75 -13.76
CA ILE A 54 -7.42 0.85 -13.70
C ILE A 54 -7.90 -0.57 -14.06
N LYS A 55 -7.23 -1.21 -15.02
CA LYS A 55 -7.46 -2.61 -15.38
C LYS A 55 -6.65 -3.53 -14.48
N ASN A 56 -5.34 -3.56 -14.65
CA ASN A 56 -4.42 -4.28 -13.78
C ASN A 56 -3.69 -3.30 -12.85
N LEU A 57 -3.76 -3.55 -11.54
CA LEU A 57 -2.92 -2.89 -10.55
C LEU A 57 -1.84 -3.86 -10.08
N ILE A 58 -0.58 -3.56 -10.39
CA ILE A 58 0.58 -4.31 -9.95
C ILE A 58 1.28 -3.53 -8.84
N SER A 59 1.20 -4.04 -7.62
CA SER A 59 1.91 -3.52 -6.43
C SER A 59 3.18 -4.34 -6.21
N ILE A 60 4.33 -3.74 -6.47
CA ILE A 60 5.64 -4.36 -6.33
C ILE A 60 6.27 -3.96 -4.99
N GLY A 61 6.19 -4.83 -3.98
CA GLY A 61 6.71 -4.56 -2.64
C GLY A 61 5.98 -3.43 -1.90
N GLY A 62 4.70 -3.20 -2.20
CA GLY A 62 3.95 -2.09 -1.60
C GLY A 62 3.40 -2.40 -0.21
N PRO A 63 3.57 -1.53 0.81
CA PRO A 63 3.14 -1.79 2.17
C PRO A 63 1.62 -1.62 2.33
N GLN A 64 0.84 -2.61 1.88
CA GLN A 64 -0.62 -2.48 1.77
C GLN A 64 -1.33 -2.38 3.12
N GLN A 65 -0.74 -2.90 4.20
CA GLN A 65 -1.19 -2.74 5.58
C GLN A 65 -0.35 -1.73 6.37
N GLY A 66 0.47 -0.93 5.69
CA GLY A 66 1.40 -0.01 6.33
C GLY A 66 2.67 -0.67 6.83
N ILE A 67 3.40 0.03 7.69
CA ILE A 67 4.63 -0.44 8.31
C ILE A 67 4.61 -0.20 9.82
N PHE A 68 5.29 -1.09 10.54
CA PHE A 68 5.60 -1.01 11.96
C PHE A 68 6.99 -1.58 12.22
N GLY A 69 8.00 -0.84 11.81
CA GLY A 69 9.38 -1.24 12.01
C GLY A 69 10.34 -0.42 11.19
N PHE A 70 11.56 -0.29 11.70
CA PHE A 70 12.63 0.33 10.98
C PHE A 70 13.17 -0.65 9.94
N PRO A 71 13.52 -0.18 8.73
CA PRO A 71 14.41 -0.94 7.87
C PRO A 71 15.66 -1.33 8.66
N TYR A 72 16.25 -2.51 8.39
CA TYR A 72 17.62 -2.74 8.83
C TYR A 72 18.48 -1.66 8.14
N CYS A 73 18.98 -0.70 8.91
CA CYS A 73 19.68 0.48 8.41
C CYS A 73 21.19 0.37 8.67
N PRO A 74 21.95 -0.45 7.93
CA PRO A 74 23.40 -0.41 7.99
C PRO A 74 23.87 0.89 7.32
N GLY A 75 24.12 1.92 8.14
CA GLY A 75 24.62 3.23 7.70
C GLY A 75 23.60 4.36 7.80
N SER A 76 24.10 5.59 7.99
CA SER A 76 23.30 6.81 8.10
C SER A 76 22.67 7.18 6.76
N THR A 77 21.54 6.57 6.42
CA THR A 77 20.73 7.02 5.28
C THR A 77 19.69 8.03 5.77
N THR A 78 19.45 9.05 4.95
CA THR A 78 18.52 10.15 5.21
C THR A 78 17.14 9.65 5.64
N LEU A 79 16.63 8.59 5.01
CA LEU A 79 15.34 7.97 5.32
C LEU A 79 15.24 7.42 6.75
N CYS A 80 16.28 6.73 7.23
CA CYS A 80 16.26 6.13 8.57
C CYS A 80 16.23 7.20 9.67
N ASN A 81 16.97 8.31 9.47
CA ASN A 81 16.94 9.44 10.38
C ASN A 81 15.56 10.14 10.39
N TRP A 82 14.88 10.22 9.24
CA TRP A 82 13.55 10.82 9.14
C TRP A 82 12.45 9.98 9.77
N VAL A 83 12.44 8.66 9.55
CA VAL A 83 11.46 7.76 10.20
C VAL A 83 11.65 7.79 11.72
N ARG A 84 12.90 7.79 12.19
CA ARG A 84 13.20 7.93 13.62
C ARG A 84 12.70 9.27 14.16
N TYR A 85 12.98 10.37 13.46
CA TYR A 85 12.51 11.70 13.85
C TYR A 85 10.98 11.82 13.86
N ALA A 86 10.28 11.21 12.88
CA ALA A 86 8.81 11.21 12.84
C ALA A 86 8.18 10.45 14.02
N LEU A 87 8.83 9.37 14.48
CA LEU A 87 8.40 8.60 15.64
C LEU A 87 8.73 9.31 16.96
N ASP A 88 9.92 9.91 17.08
CA ASP A 88 10.32 10.73 18.24
C ASP A 88 9.40 11.96 18.43
N MET A 89 8.85 12.49 17.33
CA MET A 89 7.87 13.58 17.37
C MET A 89 6.43 13.11 17.65
N GLY A 90 6.12 11.83 17.50
CA GLY A 90 4.75 11.29 17.55
C GLY A 90 4.12 11.21 16.15
N ALA A 91 4.13 10.01 15.55
CA ALA A 91 3.67 9.76 14.18
C ALA A 91 2.23 10.23 13.93
N TYR A 92 1.36 10.18 14.93
CA TYR A 92 -0.06 10.54 14.83
C TYR A 92 -0.37 12.01 15.16
N LEU A 93 0.64 12.85 15.38
CA LEU A 93 0.41 14.30 15.48
C LEU A 93 -0.08 14.84 14.14
N THR A 94 -1.07 15.74 14.17
CA THR A 94 -1.66 16.36 12.97
C THR A 94 -0.61 17.00 12.06
N TYR A 95 0.40 17.67 12.64
CA TYR A 95 1.49 18.27 11.88
C TYR A 95 2.31 17.23 11.10
N VAL A 96 2.65 16.11 11.76
CA VAL A 96 3.44 15.01 11.17
C VAL A 96 2.63 14.28 10.10
N GLN A 97 1.39 13.91 10.41
CA GLN A 97 0.46 13.28 9.46
C GLN A 97 0.27 14.12 8.18
N ASN A 98 0.29 15.44 8.26
CA ASN A 98 0.09 16.30 7.08
C ASN A 98 1.35 16.58 6.26
N ARG A 99 2.54 16.18 6.72
CA ARG A 99 3.82 16.56 6.10
C ARG A 99 4.75 15.39 5.83
N ILE A 100 4.63 14.28 6.56
CA ILE A 100 5.50 13.12 6.40
C ILE A 100 4.69 12.01 5.75
N VAL A 101 5.15 11.56 4.57
CA VAL A 101 4.46 10.53 3.78
C VAL A 101 4.45 9.20 4.54
N GLN A 102 5.58 8.83 5.15
CA GLN A 102 5.73 7.57 5.89
C GLN A 102 4.80 7.48 7.11
N ALA A 103 4.54 8.60 7.78
CA ALA A 103 3.64 8.65 8.93
C ALA A 103 2.19 8.31 8.55
N GLN A 104 1.79 8.62 7.31
CA GLN A 104 0.43 8.41 6.81
C GLN A 104 0.13 6.93 6.51
N TYR A 105 1.12 6.06 6.51
CA TYR A 105 0.96 4.60 6.51
C TYR A 105 1.76 3.91 7.63
N TRP A 106 2.12 4.68 8.67
CA TRP A 106 2.53 4.11 9.94
C TRP A 106 1.31 3.47 10.61
N HIS A 107 1.46 2.21 11.01
CA HIS A 107 0.39 1.41 11.58
C HIS A 107 0.92 0.73 12.85
N ASP A 108 0.75 1.41 13.97
CA ASP A 108 1.23 0.97 15.29
C ASP A 108 0.27 -0.04 15.95
N PRO A 109 0.66 -1.32 16.12
CA PRO A 109 -0.19 -2.31 16.76
C PRO A 109 -0.44 -2.03 18.25
N TYR A 110 0.44 -1.30 18.93
CA TYR A 110 0.30 -0.94 20.36
C TYR A 110 -0.46 0.38 20.57
N GLN A 111 -0.78 1.08 19.48
CA GLN A 111 -1.57 2.32 19.49
C GLN A 111 -2.68 2.20 18.45
N ALA A 112 -3.42 1.08 18.49
CA ALA A 112 -4.42 0.75 17.48
C ALA A 112 -5.56 1.78 17.41
N ASP A 113 -5.98 2.35 18.54
CA ASP A 113 -7.02 3.39 18.57
C ASP A 113 -6.52 4.70 17.95
N ASP A 114 -5.30 5.10 18.29
CA ASP A 114 -4.64 6.28 17.71
C ASP A 114 -4.42 6.12 16.20
N TYR A 115 -4.03 4.92 15.74
CA TYR A 115 -3.99 4.58 14.32
C TYR A 115 -5.36 4.79 13.66
N LYS A 116 -6.41 4.17 14.20
CA LYS A 116 -7.77 4.23 13.64
C LYS A 116 -8.33 5.66 13.61
N ASP A 117 -8.02 6.48 14.62
CA ASP A 117 -8.59 7.82 14.77
C ASP A 117 -7.78 8.95 14.14
N LYS A 118 -6.45 8.85 14.11
CA LYS A 118 -5.56 9.96 13.75
C LYS A 118 -4.79 9.74 12.45
N ASN A 119 -4.66 8.50 11.97
CA ASN A 119 -4.04 8.25 10.67
C ASN A 119 -4.94 8.79 9.55
N ILE A 120 -4.41 9.72 8.74
CA ILE A 120 -5.23 10.46 7.77
C ILE A 120 -5.34 9.77 6.40
N PHE A 121 -4.72 8.61 6.20
CA PHE A 121 -4.62 8.00 4.88
C PHE A 121 -4.87 6.49 4.90
N LEU A 122 -4.00 5.70 5.53
CA LEU A 122 -4.10 4.24 5.53
C LEU A 122 -5.35 3.75 6.26
N ALA A 123 -5.68 4.35 7.41
CA ALA A 123 -6.87 3.98 8.18
C ALA A 123 -8.17 4.26 7.40
N ASP A 124 -8.26 5.39 6.69
CA ASP A 124 -9.34 5.69 5.74
C ASP A 124 -9.38 4.66 4.62
N LEU A 125 -8.25 4.42 3.96
CA LEU A 125 -8.15 3.54 2.80
C LEU A 125 -8.49 2.07 3.12
N ASN A 126 -8.29 1.65 4.37
CA ASN A 126 -8.61 0.31 4.86
C ASN A 126 -9.99 0.21 5.54
N ASN A 127 -10.81 1.27 5.49
CA ASN A 127 -12.12 1.33 6.15
C ASN A 127 -12.03 0.97 7.65
N GLU A 128 -11.02 1.49 8.36
CA GLU A 128 -10.79 1.16 9.77
C GLU A 128 -11.80 1.81 10.73
N LYS A 129 -12.27 3.02 10.39
CA LYS A 129 -13.20 3.80 11.21
C LYS A 129 -14.61 3.83 10.65
N THR A 130 -14.74 4.15 9.36
CA THR A 130 -16.03 4.26 8.68
C THR A 130 -15.99 3.46 7.40
N GLN A 131 -16.97 2.57 7.22
CA GLN A 131 -17.10 1.77 6.01
C GLN A 131 -17.48 2.66 4.83
N ASN A 132 -16.60 2.74 3.83
CA ASN A 132 -16.90 3.34 2.54
C ASN A 132 -17.11 2.24 1.49
N ASP A 133 -18.37 2.00 1.11
CA ASP A 133 -18.71 0.94 0.15
C ASP A 133 -18.27 1.24 -1.28
N GLU A 134 -18.09 2.52 -1.64
CA GLU A 134 -17.55 2.88 -2.95
C GLU A 134 -16.09 2.47 -3.07
N TYR A 135 -15.29 2.52 -1.99
CA TYR A 135 -13.92 2.00 -2.02
C TYR A 135 -13.87 0.52 -2.38
N LYS A 136 -14.71 -0.28 -1.72
CA LYS A 136 -14.85 -1.72 -2.01
C LYS A 136 -15.28 -1.96 -3.45
N LYS A 137 -16.36 -1.31 -3.88
CA LYS A 137 -16.91 -1.41 -5.23
C LYS A 137 -15.89 -1.02 -6.30
N ASN A 138 -15.13 0.05 -6.06
CA ASN A 138 -14.13 0.53 -7.01
C ASN A 138 -12.92 -0.40 -7.09
N LEU A 139 -12.40 -0.90 -5.95
CA LEU A 139 -11.29 -1.85 -5.95
C LEU A 139 -11.66 -3.16 -6.66
N GLN A 140 -12.91 -3.61 -6.53
CA GLN A 140 -13.41 -4.81 -7.21
C GLN A 140 -13.59 -4.67 -8.73
N LYS A 141 -13.53 -3.45 -9.28
CA LYS A 141 -13.54 -3.21 -10.73
C LYS A 141 -12.24 -3.63 -11.41
N LEU A 142 -11.13 -3.77 -10.67
CA LEU A 142 -9.87 -4.25 -11.22
C LEU A 142 -10.08 -5.59 -11.94
N GLU A 143 -9.38 -5.78 -13.06
CA GLU A 143 -9.25 -7.07 -13.72
C GLU A 143 -8.30 -7.96 -12.91
N ASN A 144 -7.16 -7.39 -12.50
CA ASN A 144 -6.23 -8.05 -11.58
C ASN A 144 -5.68 -7.06 -10.53
N LEU A 145 -5.65 -7.49 -9.28
CA LEU A 145 -4.80 -6.93 -8.24
C LEU A 145 -3.63 -7.89 -8.03
N VAL A 146 -2.44 -7.50 -8.51
CA VAL A 146 -1.23 -8.31 -8.43
C VAL A 146 -0.35 -7.77 -7.30
N LEU A 147 -0.10 -8.61 -6.30
CA LEU A 147 0.72 -8.29 -5.15
C LEU A 147 2.03 -9.06 -5.25
N VAL A 148 3.15 -8.35 -5.38
CA VAL A 148 4.48 -8.94 -5.40
C VAL A 148 5.11 -8.76 -4.02
N LYS A 149 5.53 -9.88 -3.42
CA LYS A 149 6.24 -9.91 -2.14
C LYS A 149 7.69 -10.36 -2.31
N PHE A 150 8.60 -9.68 -1.64
CA PHE A 150 10.01 -10.05 -1.58
C PHE A 150 10.28 -10.97 -0.38
N ALA A 151 10.84 -12.16 -0.64
CA ALA A 151 11.04 -13.18 0.39
C ALA A 151 12.04 -12.73 1.47
N ARG A 152 13.01 -11.89 1.11
CA ARG A 152 14.08 -11.41 1.98
C ARG A 152 13.98 -9.90 2.22
N ASP A 153 12.79 -9.32 2.10
CA ASP A 153 12.58 -7.88 2.29
C ASP A 153 12.99 -7.44 3.70
N GLN A 154 13.92 -6.48 3.77
CA GLN A 154 14.34 -5.83 5.02
C GLN A 154 13.86 -4.39 5.14
N MET A 155 13.11 -3.88 4.15
CA MET A 155 12.63 -2.49 4.11
C MET A 155 11.18 -2.36 4.57
N VAL A 156 10.31 -3.29 4.17
CA VAL A 156 8.90 -3.33 4.59
C VAL A 156 8.78 -4.23 5.82
N VAL A 157 8.43 -3.65 6.97
CA VAL A 157 8.29 -4.37 8.23
C VAL A 157 6.86 -4.22 8.75
N PRO A 158 6.08 -5.31 8.87
CA PRO A 158 6.38 -6.68 8.45
C PRO A 158 6.25 -6.83 6.92
N ARG A 159 7.11 -7.65 6.29
CA ARG A 159 7.09 -7.92 4.83
C ARG A 159 5.74 -8.48 4.35
N GLU A 160 5.00 -9.13 5.24
CA GLU A 160 3.66 -9.64 4.96
C GLU A 160 2.68 -8.51 4.58
N SER A 161 2.97 -7.25 4.95
CA SER A 161 2.23 -6.06 4.49
C SER A 161 2.19 -5.96 2.96
N GLU A 162 3.20 -6.47 2.26
CA GLU A 162 3.22 -6.56 0.78
C GLU A 162 2.06 -7.40 0.22
N TRP A 163 1.55 -8.33 1.03
CA TRP A 163 0.42 -9.20 0.76
C TRP A 163 -0.76 -8.99 1.70
N PHE A 164 -0.95 -7.79 2.25
CA PHE A 164 -2.03 -7.44 3.19
C PHE A 164 -2.03 -8.21 4.53
N GLY A 165 -0.95 -8.90 4.88
CA GLY A 165 -0.74 -9.40 6.24
C GLY A 165 -0.21 -8.30 7.16
N PHE A 166 -0.40 -8.45 8.48
CA PHE A 166 0.11 -7.49 9.46
C PHE A 166 0.14 -8.07 10.88
N TYR A 167 0.70 -7.32 11.82
CA TYR A 167 0.62 -7.62 13.24
C TYR A 167 -0.83 -7.48 13.77
N PRO A 168 -1.26 -8.35 14.70
CA PRO A 168 -2.47 -8.08 15.50
C PRO A 168 -2.23 -6.98 16.53
N ASP A 169 -3.32 -6.31 16.95
CA ASP A 169 -3.32 -5.31 18.03
C ASP A 169 -2.58 -5.88 19.27
N GLU A 170 -1.74 -5.04 19.88
CA GLU A 170 -0.90 -5.33 21.06
C GLU A 170 0.15 -6.45 20.91
N ASN A 171 0.46 -6.92 19.68
CA ASN A 171 1.44 -8.00 19.52
C ASN A 171 2.22 -7.92 18.19
N THR A 172 3.54 -7.76 18.31
CA THR A 172 4.45 -7.70 17.14
C THR A 172 5.35 -8.92 16.97
N THR A 173 5.09 -9.98 17.75
CA THR A 173 5.82 -11.25 17.68
C THR A 173 5.20 -12.24 16.69
N VAL A 174 3.91 -12.06 16.39
CA VAL A 174 3.14 -12.88 15.45
C VAL A 174 2.67 -12.00 14.29
N VAL A 175 2.89 -12.46 13.06
CA VAL A 175 2.36 -11.79 11.87
C VAL A 175 1.18 -12.59 11.32
N LEU A 176 0.02 -11.95 11.20
CA LEU A 176 -1.15 -12.52 10.57
C LEU A 176 -1.00 -12.49 9.05
N ASP A 177 -1.36 -13.58 8.39
CA ASP A 177 -1.60 -13.55 6.95
C ASP A 177 -2.87 -12.73 6.62
N MET A 178 -3.03 -12.34 5.36
CA MET A 178 -4.20 -11.56 4.91
C MET A 178 -5.52 -12.18 5.38
N LYS A 179 -5.67 -13.50 5.28
CA LYS A 179 -6.95 -14.19 5.57
C LYS A 179 -7.29 -14.17 7.05
N GLN A 180 -6.29 -14.08 7.92
CA GLN A 180 -6.45 -13.98 9.36
C GLN A 180 -6.84 -12.57 9.82
N THR A 181 -6.55 -11.53 9.03
CA THR A 181 -6.88 -10.13 9.38
C THR A 181 -8.38 -9.84 9.41
N LYS A 182 -8.78 -8.86 10.22
CA LYS A 182 -10.15 -8.33 10.27
C LYS A 182 -10.59 -7.75 8.92
N LEU A 183 -9.68 -7.03 8.25
CA LEU A 183 -9.86 -6.45 6.92
C LEU A 183 -10.41 -7.46 5.90
N TYR A 184 -9.84 -8.67 5.88
CA TYR A 184 -10.26 -9.73 4.98
C TYR A 184 -11.51 -10.48 5.46
N LYS A 185 -11.57 -10.83 6.75
CA LYS A 185 -12.70 -11.58 7.33
C LYS A 185 -14.03 -10.83 7.18
N GLU A 186 -14.01 -9.51 7.36
CA GLU A 186 -15.17 -8.63 7.18
C GLU A 186 -15.31 -8.11 5.74
N ASP A 187 -14.37 -8.44 4.86
CA ASP A 187 -14.32 -8.01 3.46
C ASP A 187 -14.53 -6.49 3.26
N ARG A 188 -13.91 -5.67 4.12
CA ARG A 188 -14.19 -4.23 4.23
C ARG A 188 -13.91 -3.46 2.95
N ILE A 189 -12.84 -3.85 2.25
CA ILE A 189 -12.42 -3.25 0.97
C ILE A 189 -12.58 -4.19 -0.23
N GLY A 190 -13.16 -5.39 -0.05
CA GLY A 190 -13.46 -6.29 -1.17
C GLY A 190 -12.36 -7.30 -1.54
N LEU A 191 -11.34 -7.51 -0.70
CA LEU A 191 -10.24 -8.46 -0.95
C LEU A 191 -10.74 -9.91 -1.04
N LYS A 192 -11.73 -10.30 -0.24
CA LYS A 192 -12.32 -11.64 -0.28
C LYS A 192 -13.02 -11.86 -1.62
N GLY A 193 -13.82 -10.88 -2.06
CA GLY A 193 -14.47 -10.93 -3.38
C GLY A 193 -13.47 -10.96 -4.55
N LEU A 194 -12.40 -10.16 -4.50
CA LEU A 194 -11.32 -10.23 -5.51
C LEU A 194 -10.65 -11.61 -5.54
N LYS A 195 -10.44 -12.23 -4.38
CA LYS A 195 -9.84 -13.56 -4.29
C LYS A 195 -10.77 -14.64 -4.87
N GLU A 196 -12.04 -14.61 -4.48
CA GLU A 196 -13.06 -15.56 -4.94
C GLU A 196 -13.32 -15.45 -6.45
N ALA A 197 -13.27 -14.23 -7.00
CA ALA A 197 -13.33 -13.98 -8.44
C ALA A 197 -12.03 -14.32 -9.19
N GLY A 198 -10.99 -14.80 -8.50
CA GLY A 198 -9.70 -15.14 -9.09
C GLY A 198 -8.87 -13.92 -9.56
N LYS A 199 -9.23 -12.70 -9.16
CA LYS A 199 -8.60 -11.44 -9.56
C LYS A 199 -7.44 -11.02 -8.66
N LEU A 200 -7.33 -11.58 -7.46
CA LEU A 200 -6.22 -11.32 -6.52
C LEU A 200 -5.07 -12.29 -6.77
N LYS A 201 -3.93 -11.79 -7.26
CA LYS A 201 -2.75 -12.57 -7.64
C LYS A 201 -1.59 -12.31 -6.67
N PHE A 202 -0.85 -13.36 -6.34
CA PHE A 202 0.28 -13.32 -5.42
C PHE A 202 1.54 -13.81 -6.13
N ILE A 203 2.59 -12.99 -6.15
CA ILE A 203 3.89 -13.32 -6.74
C ILE A 203 4.96 -13.18 -5.67
N ALA A 204 5.74 -14.23 -5.45
CA ALA A 204 6.90 -14.17 -4.56
C ALA A 204 8.18 -14.01 -5.41
N ILE A 205 9.05 -13.11 -4.98
CA ILE A 205 10.38 -12.91 -5.56
C ILE A 205 11.41 -13.24 -4.50
N ASP A 206 12.36 -14.11 -4.83
CA ASP A 206 13.49 -14.39 -3.95
C ASP A 206 14.54 -13.28 -4.06
N GLY A 207 14.27 -12.16 -3.40
CA GLY A 207 15.14 -11.01 -3.33
C GLY A 207 14.84 -10.17 -2.10
N ASP A 208 15.72 -9.19 -1.87
CA ASP A 208 15.46 -8.08 -0.97
C ASP A 208 14.59 -7.01 -1.68
N HIS A 209 14.21 -5.94 -0.99
CA HIS A 209 13.25 -4.94 -1.45
C HIS A 209 13.56 -4.42 -2.86
N LEU A 210 12.61 -4.60 -3.78
CA LEU A 210 12.71 -4.22 -5.20
C LEU A 210 13.88 -4.87 -5.97
N ARG A 211 14.56 -5.86 -5.41
CA ARG A 211 15.58 -6.67 -6.09
C ARG A 211 14.89 -7.78 -6.87
N ILE A 212 14.56 -7.47 -8.12
CA ILE A 212 13.96 -8.40 -9.07
C ILE A 212 14.88 -8.55 -10.29
N SER A 213 15.09 -9.79 -10.75
CA SER A 213 15.84 -10.03 -11.99
C SER A 213 15.00 -9.62 -13.21
N ASN A 214 15.66 -9.28 -14.32
CA ASN A 214 14.94 -8.96 -15.56
C ASN A 214 14.09 -10.14 -16.04
N GLU A 215 14.58 -11.37 -15.87
CA GLU A 215 13.85 -12.59 -16.20
C GLU A 215 12.56 -12.70 -15.40
N ASP A 216 12.62 -12.50 -14.08
CA ASP A 216 11.44 -12.53 -13.21
C ASP A 216 10.48 -11.38 -13.49
N PHE A 217 11.01 -10.16 -13.68
CA PHE A 217 10.17 -9.00 -13.97
C PHE A 217 9.41 -9.19 -15.29
N ILE A 218 10.10 -9.62 -16.35
CA ILE A 218 9.48 -9.84 -17.66
C ILE A 218 8.54 -11.04 -17.61
N GLY A 219 8.99 -12.17 -17.06
CA GLY A 219 8.27 -13.43 -17.08
C GLY A 219 7.06 -13.46 -16.15
N LYS A 220 7.18 -12.92 -14.94
CA LYS A 220 6.13 -12.98 -13.91
C LYS A 220 5.21 -11.76 -13.91
N ILE A 221 5.67 -10.60 -14.40
CA ILE A 221 4.90 -9.34 -14.32
C ILE A 221 4.52 -8.81 -15.70
N VAL A 222 5.48 -8.56 -16.59
CA VAL A 222 5.21 -7.89 -17.87
C VAL A 222 4.36 -8.76 -18.78
N LYS A 223 4.83 -9.97 -19.12
CA LYS A 223 4.12 -10.87 -20.05
C LYS A 223 2.69 -11.22 -19.59
N PRO A 224 2.42 -11.49 -18.30
CA PRO A 224 1.07 -11.91 -17.91
C PRO A 224 0.06 -10.76 -17.72
N TYR A 225 0.51 -9.53 -17.43
CA TYR A 225 -0.38 -8.45 -16.99
C TYR A 225 -0.25 -7.12 -17.74
N LEU A 226 0.80 -6.93 -18.55
CA LEU A 226 1.09 -5.66 -19.23
C LEU A 226 1.26 -5.79 -20.75
N ALA A 227 1.27 -7.02 -21.28
CA ALA A 227 1.37 -7.30 -22.71
C ALA A 227 0.03 -7.13 -23.43
#